data_AF-A0A5N3X5P3-F1
#
_entry.id   AF-A0A5N3X5P3-F1
#
_cell.length_a   1.000
_cell.length_b   1.000
_cell.length_c   1.000
_cell.angle_alpha   90.00
_cell.angle_beta   90.00
_cell.angle_gamma   90.00
#
_symmetry.space_group_name_H-M   'P 1'
#
loop_
_entity.id
_entity.type
_entity.pdbx_description
1 polymer ?
#
loop_
_entity_poly.entity_id
_entity_poly.type
_entity_poly.pdbx_seq_one_letter_code
_entity_poly.pdbx_strand_id
1 'polypeptide(L)'
;MNHTVTVRTRKLRTNQLLQRKQTVTDVLHPGNATVPETQIREKLAKMYKTTPDVIFDSLDYTKKNEPKHRLARHGLYEKKKTSRKQ
;
A
#
# COMPACT_ATOMS: atom_id res chain seq x y z
N MET A 1 16.62 -18.56 10.65
CA MET A 1 17.58 -17.52 10.21
C MET A 1 16.79 -16.26 9.92
N ASN A 2 17.06 -15.14 10.58
CA ASN A 2 16.34 -13.89 10.31
C ASN A 2 16.81 -13.33 8.97
N HIS A 3 16.13 -13.72 7.91
CA HIS A 3 16.43 -13.25 6.57
C HIS A 3 16.22 -11.74 6.50
N THR A 4 17.27 -11.02 6.12
CA THR A 4 17.27 -9.56 6.15
C THR A 4 16.59 -9.02 4.89
N VAL A 5 15.37 -8.52 5.04
CA VAL A 5 14.67 -7.79 3.98
C VAL A 5 14.90 -6.29 4.14
N THR A 6 15.50 -5.65 3.15
CA THR A 6 15.75 -4.20 3.14
C THR A 6 14.78 -3.52 2.18
N VAL A 7 14.14 -2.46 2.66
CA VAL A 7 13.21 -1.65 1.87
C VAL A 7 13.82 -0.26 1.70
N ARG A 8 13.95 0.21 0.47
CA ARG A 8 14.39 1.57 0.13
C ARG A 8 13.26 2.27 -0.63
N THR A 9 13.13 3.58 -0.43
CA THR A 9 12.17 4.40 -1.16
C THR A 9 12.91 5.36 -2.08
N ARG A 10 12.37 5.52 -3.30
CA ARG A 10 12.83 6.47 -4.31
C ARG A 10 11.67 7.37 -4.73
N LYS A 11 12.00 8.52 -5.31
CA LYS A 11 11.04 9.47 -5.88
C LYS A 11 9.90 9.81 -4.90
N LEU A 12 10.25 10.09 -3.65
CA LEU A 12 9.26 10.52 -2.65
C LEU A 12 8.67 11.87 -3.06
N ARG A 13 7.36 11.88 -3.30
CA ARG A 13 6.59 13.06 -3.66
C ARG A 13 5.35 13.14 -2.77
N THR A 14 5.20 14.23 -2.04
CA THR A 14 3.93 14.54 -1.36
C THR A 14 2.97 15.12 -2.40
N ASN A 15 1.86 14.42 -2.67
CA ASN A 15 0.83 14.83 -3.61
C ASN A 15 -0.36 15.41 -2.84
N GLN A 16 -0.39 16.73 -2.74
CA GLN A 16 -1.43 17.46 -2.02
C GLN A 16 -2.80 17.42 -2.71
N LEU A 17 -2.85 17.22 -4.04
CA LEU A 17 -4.11 17.14 -4.80
C LEU A 17 -4.93 15.91 -4.42
N LEU A 18 -4.25 14.82 -4.07
CA LEU A 18 -4.85 13.55 -3.70
C LEU A 18 -4.67 13.21 -2.22
N GLN A 19 -4.08 14.12 -1.44
CA GLN A 19 -3.83 13.96 -0.01
C GLN A 19 -3.08 12.65 0.30
N ARG A 20 -1.94 12.42 -0.38
CA ARG A 20 -1.12 11.21 -0.18
C ARG A 20 0.34 11.41 -0.51
N LYS A 21 1.19 10.51 0.01
CA LYS A 21 2.60 10.41 -0.38
C LYS A 21 2.78 9.33 -1.45
N GLN A 22 3.36 9.72 -2.57
CA GLN A 22 3.71 8.82 -3.68
C GLN A 22 5.19 8.50 -3.58
N THR A 23 5.53 7.21 -3.67
CA THR A 23 6.91 6.72 -3.65
C THR A 23 7.04 5.53 -4.59
N VAL A 24 8.27 5.26 -5.02
CA VAL A 24 8.65 3.97 -5.61
C VAL A 24 9.42 3.20 -4.55
N THR A 25 9.02 1.96 -4.28
CA THR A 25 9.65 1.11 -3.26
C THR A 25 10.55 0.08 -3.94
N ASP A 26 11.83 0.06 -3.58
CA ASP A 26 12.76 -1.00 -3.96
C ASP A 26 12.92 -1.98 -2.79
N VAL A 27 12.80 -3.27 -3.07
CA VAL A 27 12.90 -4.33 -2.06
C VAL A 27 14.09 -5.22 -2.39
N LEU A 28 14.99 -5.38 -1.43
CA LEU A 28 16.13 -6.28 -1.51
C LEU A 28 15.92 -7.43 -0.50
N HIS A 29 15.86 -8.66 -1.00
CA HIS A 29 15.60 -9.86 -0.20
C HIS A 29 16.45 -11.06 -0.67
N PRO A 30 17.77 -11.06 -0.44
CA PRO A 30 18.67 -12.10 -0.94
C PRO A 30 18.31 -13.47 -0.35
N GLY A 31 18.27 -14.49 -1.20
CA GLY A 31 18.00 -15.87 -0.79
C GLY A 31 16.54 -16.18 -0.44
N ASN A 32 15.64 -15.20 -0.57
CA ASN A 32 14.22 -15.37 -0.29
C ASN A 32 13.36 -15.24 -1.55
N ALA A 33 12.22 -15.92 -1.54
CA ALA A 33 11.13 -15.65 -2.46
C ALA A 33 10.57 -14.23 -2.27
N THR A 34 9.69 -13.82 -3.20
CA THR A 34 9.03 -12.52 -3.16
C THR A 34 8.38 -12.27 -1.80
N VAL A 35 8.75 -11.16 -1.18
CA VAL A 35 8.25 -10.78 0.14
C VAL A 35 6.75 -10.43 0.07
N PRO A 36 5.92 -10.90 1.02
CA PRO A 36 4.52 -10.54 1.05
C PRO A 36 4.31 -9.04 1.27
N GLU A 37 3.24 -8.50 0.70
CA GLU A 37 2.94 -7.07 0.73
C GLU A 37 2.78 -6.51 2.15
N THR A 38 2.22 -7.31 3.07
CA THR A 38 2.01 -6.94 4.48
C THR A 38 3.32 -6.56 5.17
N GLN A 39 4.38 -7.36 5.00
CA GLN A 39 5.69 -7.09 5.60
C GLN A 39 6.33 -5.80 5.06
N ILE A 40 6.12 -5.50 3.77
CA ILE A 40 6.64 -4.27 3.15
C ILE A 40 5.90 -3.06 3.73
N ARG A 41 4.57 -3.15 3.83
CA ARG A 41 3.73 -2.08 4.40
C ARG A 41 4.11 -1.78 5.84
N GLU A 42 4.29 -2.80 6.67
CA GLU A 42 4.69 -2.63 8.07
C GLU A 42 6.06 -1.95 8.21
N LYS A 43 7.03 -2.30 7.35
CA LYS A 43 8.34 -1.63 7.33
C LYS A 43 8.26 -0.18 6.92
N LEU A 44 7.45 0.14 5.91
CA LEU A 44 7.22 1.51 5.47
C LEU A 44 6.49 2.33 6.54
N ALA A 45 5.47 1.74 7.18
CA ALA A 45 4.72 2.31 8.29
C ALA A 45 5.66 2.71 9.43
N LYS A 46 6.55 1.79 9.83
CA LYS A 46 7.57 2.04 10.86
C LYS A 46 8.57 3.13 10.44
N MET A 47 9.04 3.10 9.19
CA MET A 47 10.01 4.08 8.67
C MET A 47 9.45 5.50 8.65
N TYR A 48 8.19 5.67 8.27
CA TYR A 48 7.52 6.97 8.15
C TYR A 48 6.62 7.32 9.34
N LYS A 49 6.68 6.54 10.44
CA LYS A 49 5.85 6.74 11.65
C LYS A 49 4.37 6.92 11.32
N THR A 50 3.89 6.09 10.40
CA THR A 50 2.52 6.13 9.89
C THR A 50 1.89 4.77 10.14
N THR A 51 0.56 4.66 10.20
CA THR A 51 -0.07 3.33 10.26
C THR A 51 0.05 2.64 8.89
N PRO A 52 0.10 1.29 8.83
CA PRO A 52 0.26 0.55 7.57
C PRO A 52 -0.86 0.80 6.56
N ASP A 53 -2.02 1.25 7.05
CA ASP A 53 -3.15 1.67 6.23
C ASP A 53 -3.04 3.12 5.71
N VAL A 54 -2.15 3.94 6.28
CA VAL A 54 -2.15 5.42 6.14
C VAL A 54 -0.95 5.94 5.34
N ILE A 55 -0.33 5.13 4.48
CA ILE A 55 0.51 5.69 3.39
C ILE A 55 -0.34 6.69 2.54
N PHE A 56 -1.66 6.61 2.64
CA PHE A 56 -2.65 7.61 2.24
C PHE A 56 -3.15 8.41 3.46
N ASP A 57 -3.22 9.74 3.39
CA ASP A 57 -3.72 10.56 4.51
C ASP A 57 -5.19 10.18 4.79
N SER A 58 -5.53 9.88 6.05
CA SER A 58 -6.87 9.51 6.56
C SER A 58 -7.65 8.39 5.83
N LEU A 59 -8.48 7.66 6.59
CA LEU A 59 -9.35 6.60 6.02
C LEU A 59 -10.38 7.17 5.03
N ASP A 60 -10.79 8.43 5.24
CA ASP A 60 -11.80 9.10 4.42
C ASP A 60 -11.26 9.45 3.03
N TYR A 61 -10.07 10.04 2.93
CA TYR A 61 -9.48 10.32 1.60
C TYR A 61 -9.11 9.03 0.89
N THR A 62 -8.71 7.99 1.61
CA THR A 62 -8.45 6.66 1.02
C THR A 62 -9.71 6.11 0.33
N LYS A 63 -10.86 6.13 1.00
CA LYS A 63 -12.13 5.67 0.41
C LYS A 63 -12.60 6.55 -0.76
N LYS A 64 -12.29 7.86 -0.72
CA LYS A 64 -12.71 8.84 -1.73
C LYS A 64 -11.84 8.79 -3.00
N ASN A 65 -10.52 8.73 -2.84
CA ASN A 65 -9.56 8.95 -3.90
C ASN A 65 -9.02 7.64 -4.50
N GLU A 66 -9.17 6.50 -3.82
CA GLU A 66 -8.65 5.24 -4.32
C GLU A 66 -9.61 4.45 -5.22
N PRO A 67 -9.10 3.80 -6.28
CA PRO A 67 -9.92 2.95 -7.11
C PRO A 67 -10.57 1.81 -6.30
N LYS A 68 -11.87 1.57 -6.54
CA LYS A 68 -12.67 0.54 -5.86
C LYS A 68 -12.04 -0.86 -5.83
N HIS A 69 -11.32 -1.24 -6.89
CA HIS A 69 -10.66 -2.55 -6.95
C HIS A 69 -9.50 -2.68 -5.95
N ARG A 70 -8.81 -1.57 -5.61
CA ARG A 70 -7.79 -1.58 -4.56
C ARG A 70 -8.42 -1.63 -3.20
N LEU A 71 -9.47 -0.84 -2.95
CA LEU A 71 -10.22 -0.89 -1.69
C LEU A 71 -10.73 -2.31 -1.38
N ALA A 72 -11.19 -3.04 -2.40
CA ALA A 72 -11.61 -4.43 -2.26
C ALA A 72 -10.49 -5.38 -1.81
N ARG A 73 -9.23 -5.16 -2.23
CA ARG A 73 -8.09 -5.98 -1.78
C ARG A 73 -7.80 -5.86 -0.29
N HIS A 74 -8.19 -4.74 0.32
CA HIS A 74 -8.03 -4.46 1.75
C HIS A 74 -9.32 -4.71 2.54
N GLY A 75 -10.37 -5.24 1.91
CA GLY A 75 -11.67 -5.45 2.56
C GLY A 75 -12.45 -4.17 2.87
N LEU A 76 -12.04 -3.02 2.35
CA LEU A 76 -12.71 -1.72 2.58
C LEU A 76 -13.89 -1.46 1.64
N TYR A 77 -14.07 -2.32 0.63
CA TYR A 77 -15.16 -2.23 -0.34
C TYR A 77 -15.54 -3.61 -0.86
N GLU A 78 -16.83 -3.92 -0.86
CA GLU A 78 -17.35 -5.12 -1.51
C GLU A 78 -18.09 -4.74 -2.80
N LYS A 79 -17.66 -5.33 -3.92
CA LYS A 79 -18.37 -5.16 -5.20
C LYS A 79 -19.45 -6.23 -5.31
N LYS A 80 -20.72 -5.82 -5.35
CA LYS A 80 -21.83 -6.71 -5.71
C LYS A 80 -21.57 -7.31 -7.09
N LYS A 81 -21.48 -8.65 -7.16
CA LYS A 81 -21.22 -9.38 -8.41
C LYS A 81 -22.55 -9.61 -9.12
N THR A 82 -22.72 -8.95 -10.26
CA THR A 82 -23.79 -9.25 -11.23
C THR A 82 -23.16 -9.78 -12.51
N SER A 83 -23.90 -10.62 -13.25
CA SER A 83 -23.47 -11.01 -14.60
C SER A 83 -23.34 -9.75 -15.46
N ARG A 84 -22.26 -9.64 -16.24
CA ARG A 84 -22.12 -8.54 -17.22
C ARG A 84 -23.12 -8.69 -18.37
N LYS A 85 -23.55 -9.93 -18.63
CA LYS A 85 -24.53 -10.30 -19.65
C LYS A 85 -25.85 -10.59 -18.95
N GLN A 86 -26.58 -9.53 -18.65
CA GLN A 86 -27.98 -9.57 -18.22
C GLN A 86 -28.70 -8.45 -18.96
#